data_AF-A0A376KY58-F1
#
_entry.id   AF-A0A376KY58-F1
#
_cell.length_a   1.000
_cell.length_b   1.000
_cell.length_c   1.000
_cell.angle_alpha   90.00
_cell.angle_beta   90.00
_cell.angle_gamma   90.00
#
_symmetry.space_group_name_H-M   'P 1'
#
loop_
_entity.id
_entity.type
_entity.pdbx_description
1 polymer ?
#
loop_
_entity_poly.entity_id
_entity_poly.type
_entity_poly.pdbx_seq_one_letter_code
_entity_poly.pdbx_strand_id
1 'polypeptide(L)'
;MLAEAQRLRAQGLDIVVGVVETHGRKDTAAMLEGLAVLPPKRQAYRGRHISEFDLDAALARRPALILMDELAHSNAPGSRHPKRWQDIEELLEAGIDVFTTVNVQHLESLNDVVSGVTGIQVRETVPDPFFDAADDVVLVDLPPDDLRSG
;
A
#
# COMPACT_ATOMS: atom_id res chain seq x y z
N MET A 1 7.89 5.89 -4.07
CA MET A 1 8.09 4.61 -3.35
C MET A 1 9.21 3.74 -3.95
N LEU A 2 9.01 3.04 -5.08
CA LEU A 2 9.97 2.02 -5.57
C LEU A 2 11.39 2.53 -5.85
N ALA A 3 11.54 3.74 -6.40
CA ALA A 3 12.85 4.33 -6.66
C ALA A 3 13.65 4.51 -5.35
N GLU A 4 12.96 4.96 -4.31
CA GLU A 4 13.56 5.17 -2.99
C GLU A 4 13.89 3.82 -2.32
N ALA A 5 13.01 2.83 -2.46
CA ALA A 5 13.29 1.48 -1.99
C ALA A 5 14.57 0.90 -2.64
N GLN A 6 14.76 1.06 -3.96
CA GLN A 6 15.99 0.62 -4.62
C GLN A 6 17.22 1.41 -4.15
N ARG A 7 17.09 2.71 -3.90
CA ARG A 7 18.17 3.55 -3.35
C ARG A 7 18.61 3.07 -1.97
N LEU A 8 17.66 2.79 -1.08
CA LEU A 8 17.91 2.29 0.28
C LEU A 8 18.46 0.86 0.28
N ARG A 9 17.94 -0.01 -0.61
CA ARG A 9 18.49 -1.36 -0.82
C ARG A 9 19.96 -1.30 -1.22
N ALA A 10 20.33 -0.40 -2.13
CA ALA A 10 21.72 -0.22 -2.56
C ALA A 10 22.65 0.24 -1.43
N GLN A 11 22.09 0.82 -0.35
CA GLN A 11 22.82 1.18 0.88
C GLN A 11 22.87 0.04 1.91
N GLY A 12 22.28 -1.12 1.60
CA GLY A 12 22.30 -2.31 2.44
C GLY A 12 21.12 -2.44 3.41
N LEU A 13 20.07 -1.63 3.25
CA LEU A 13 18.86 -1.77 4.09
C LEU A 13 18.09 -3.04 3.71
N ASP A 14 17.57 -3.78 4.70
CA ASP A 14 16.70 -4.94 4.47
C ASP A 14 15.28 -4.46 4.11
N ILE A 15 14.93 -4.61 2.84
CA ILE A 15 13.68 -4.12 2.27
C ILE A 15 12.86 -5.28 1.72
N VAL A 16 11.57 -5.23 2.02
CA VAL A 16 10.61 -6.26 1.64
C VAL A 16 9.45 -5.66 0.88
N VAL A 17 9.05 -6.33 -0.19
CA VAL A 17 7.80 -6.04 -0.87
C VAL A 17 6.72 -6.87 -0.18
N GLY A 18 5.81 -6.20 0.53
CA GLY A 18 4.59 -6.83 1.06
C GLY A 18 3.52 -6.88 -0.03
N VAL A 19 3.13 -5.72 -0.53
CA VAL A 19 2.20 -5.57 -1.67
C VAL A 19 2.68 -4.41 -2.54
N VAL A 20 2.84 -4.66 -3.84
CA VAL A 20 3.07 -3.62 -4.86
C VAL A 20 2.22 -3.90 -6.08
N GLU A 21 1.47 -2.90 -6.52
CA GLU A 21 0.61 -2.97 -7.69
C GLU A 21 1.29 -2.35 -8.91
N THR A 22 1.75 -3.21 -9.82
CA THR A 22 2.43 -2.75 -11.05
C THR A 22 1.46 -2.26 -12.12
N HIS A 23 0.19 -2.68 -12.03
CA HIS A 23 -0.85 -2.45 -13.04
C HIS A 23 -0.39 -2.75 -14.49
N GLY A 24 0.49 -3.75 -14.67
CA GLY A 24 1.00 -4.15 -15.98
C GLY A 24 2.11 -3.26 -16.55
N ARG A 25 2.55 -2.22 -15.82
CA ARG A 25 3.66 -1.35 -16.24
C ARG A 25 4.98 -2.08 -16.10
N LYS A 26 5.63 -2.34 -17.24
CA LYS A 26 6.90 -3.09 -17.32
C LYS A 26 8.02 -2.42 -16.52
N ASP A 27 8.12 -1.09 -16.59
CA ASP A 27 9.17 -0.35 -15.89
C ASP A 27 8.99 -0.45 -14.37
N THR A 28 7.75 -0.38 -13.88
CA THR A 28 7.43 -0.60 -12.47
C THR A 28 7.77 -2.03 -12.03
N ALA A 29 7.49 -3.02 -12.87
CA ALA A 29 7.85 -4.40 -12.59
C ALA A 29 9.38 -4.61 -12.56
N ALA A 30 10.12 -3.96 -13.45
CA ALA A 30 11.59 -4.00 -13.44
C ALA A 30 12.17 -3.40 -12.16
N MET A 31 11.53 -2.37 -11.59
CA MET A 31 11.93 -1.79 -10.30
C MET A 31 11.70 -2.72 -9.10
N LEU A 32 10.99 -3.84 -9.26
CA LEU A 32 10.91 -4.87 -8.22
C LEU A 32 12.09 -5.84 -8.24
N GLU A 33 12.88 -5.86 -9.32
CA GLU A 33 13.97 -6.81 -9.46
C GLU A 33 15.02 -6.67 -8.34
N GLY A 34 15.28 -7.80 -7.70
CA GLY A 34 16.24 -7.91 -6.60
C GLY A 34 15.75 -7.42 -5.24
N LEU A 35 14.53 -6.88 -5.13
CA LEU A 35 13.87 -6.72 -3.84
C LEU A 35 13.32 -8.07 -3.36
N ALA A 36 13.39 -8.33 -2.07
CA ALA A 36 12.81 -9.54 -1.50
C ALA A 36 11.28 -9.39 -1.45
N VAL A 37 10.55 -10.32 -2.07
CA VAL A 37 9.08 -10.30 -2.09
C VAL A 37 8.52 -11.28 -1.07
N LEU A 38 7.61 -10.83 -0.22
CA LEU A 38 6.90 -11.71 0.70
C LEU A 38 5.83 -12.50 -0.08
N PRO A 39 5.80 -13.84 0.01
CA PRO A 39 4.75 -14.61 -0.63
C PRO A 39 3.38 -14.25 -0.05
N PRO A 40 2.35 -14.03 -0.88
CA PRO A 40 1.01 -13.73 -0.38
C PRO A 40 0.36 -14.95 0.25
N LYS A 41 -0.46 -14.72 1.28
CA LYS A 41 -1.28 -15.72 1.95
C LYS A 41 -2.48 -16.05 1.07
N ARG A 42 -2.64 -17.32 0.69
CA ARG A 42 -3.81 -17.79 -0.06
C ARG A 42 -4.92 -18.18 0.90
N GLN A 43 -6.09 -17.59 0.73
CA GLN A 43 -7.27 -17.85 1.56
C GLN A 43 -8.45 -18.27 0.67
N ALA A 44 -9.21 -19.27 1.11
CA ALA A 44 -10.42 -19.70 0.41
C ALA A 44 -11.60 -18.81 0.83
N TYR A 45 -12.19 -18.09 -0.12
CA TYR A 45 -13.36 -17.25 0.10
C TYR A 45 -14.42 -17.49 -0.98
N ARG A 46 -15.63 -17.88 -0.57
CA ARG A 46 -16.78 -18.16 -1.46
C ARG A 46 -16.44 -19.07 -2.65
N GLY A 47 -15.61 -20.10 -2.42
CA GLY A 47 -15.20 -21.05 -3.46
C GLY A 47 -14.11 -20.54 -4.42
N ARG A 48 -13.52 -19.36 -4.17
CA ARG A 48 -12.36 -18.83 -4.89
C ARG A 48 -11.17 -18.71 -3.94
N HIS A 49 -9.95 -18.77 -4.48
CA HIS A 49 -8.76 -18.42 -3.73
C HIS A 49 -8.47 -16.94 -3.92
N ILE A 50 -8.37 -16.21 -2.81
CA ILE A 50 -7.89 -14.83 -2.78
C ILE A 50 -6.46 -14.87 -2.25
N SER A 51 -5.58 -14.10 -2.88
CA SER A 51 -4.23 -13.87 -2.39
C SER A 51 -4.25 -12.53 -1.65
N GLU A 52 -3.83 -12.53 -0.39
CA GLU A 52 -3.72 -11.33 0.42
C GLU A 52 -2.31 -11.20 1.02
N PHE A 53 -2.00 -10.01 1.51
CA PHE A 53 -0.79 -9.78 2.29
C PHE A 53 -0.71 -10.73 3.50
N ASP A 54 0.47 -11.30 3.74
CA ASP A 54 0.72 -12.15 4.90
C ASP A 54 1.36 -11.32 6.05
N LEU A 55 0.50 -10.64 6.81
CA LEU A 55 0.94 -9.82 7.95
C LEU A 55 1.74 -10.64 8.98
N ASP A 56 1.31 -11.86 9.28
CA ASP A 56 1.97 -12.71 10.26
C ASP A 56 3.40 -13.05 9.80
N ALA A 57 3.59 -13.37 8.52
CA ALA A 57 4.90 -13.63 7.95
C ALA A 57 5.79 -12.38 7.92
N ALA A 58 5.22 -11.21 7.67
CA ALA A 58 5.95 -9.94 7.71
C ALA A 58 6.46 -9.62 9.13
N LEU A 59 5.59 -9.75 10.13
CA LEU A 59 5.91 -9.55 11.54
C LEU A 59 6.97 -10.55 12.02
N ALA A 60 6.89 -11.81 11.59
CA ALA A 60 7.89 -12.82 11.92
C ALA A 60 9.25 -12.53 11.26
N ARG A 61 9.25 -11.99 10.03
CA ARG A 61 10.47 -11.65 9.28
C ARG A 61 11.17 -10.41 9.84
N ARG A 62 10.42 -9.44 10.37
CA ARG A 62 10.94 -8.17 10.92
C ARG A 62 11.93 -7.44 10.00
N PRO A 63 11.54 -7.09 8.75
CA PRO A 63 12.42 -6.29 7.91
C PRO A 63 12.61 -4.88 8.47
N ALA A 64 13.64 -4.18 7.99
CA ALA A 64 13.82 -2.78 8.35
C ALA A 64 12.74 -1.91 7.69
N LEU A 65 12.40 -2.20 6.43
CA LEU A 65 11.37 -1.49 5.67
C LEU A 65 10.51 -2.46 4.86
N ILE A 66 9.19 -2.24 4.85
CA ILE A 66 8.24 -2.97 4.00
C ILE A 66 7.45 -2.03 3.08
N LEU A 67 7.27 -2.43 1.82
CA LEU A 67 6.48 -1.71 0.83
C LEU A 67 5.05 -2.26 0.80
N MET A 68 4.08 -1.37 0.99
CA MET A 68 2.66 -1.67 1.15
C MET A 68 1.81 -0.69 0.33
N ASP A 69 1.59 -0.98 -0.95
CA ASP A 69 0.73 -0.15 -1.82
C ASP A 69 -0.74 -0.09 -1.31
N GLU A 70 -1.49 0.90 -1.80
CA GLU A 70 -2.94 1.09 -1.59
C GLU A 70 -3.36 1.11 -0.10
N LEU A 71 -2.93 2.14 0.63
CA LEU A 71 -3.25 2.34 2.05
C LEU A 71 -4.74 2.17 2.40
N ALA A 72 -5.62 2.59 1.48
CA ALA A 72 -7.07 2.57 1.65
C ALA A 72 -7.70 1.19 1.45
N HIS A 73 -6.96 0.18 1.00
CA HIS A 73 -7.47 -1.14 0.64
C HIS A 73 -8.30 -1.79 1.75
N SER A 74 -9.40 -2.42 1.38
CA SER A 74 -10.20 -3.26 2.27
C SER A 74 -9.74 -4.70 2.14
N ASN A 75 -9.21 -5.25 3.23
CA ASN A 75 -8.70 -6.61 3.26
C ASN A 75 -9.81 -7.63 3.02
N ALA A 76 -9.44 -8.78 2.46
CA ALA A 76 -10.39 -9.87 2.25
C ALA A 76 -11.10 -10.28 3.56
N PRO A 77 -12.38 -10.71 3.49
CA PRO A 77 -13.09 -11.19 4.66
C PRO A 77 -12.40 -12.40 5.31
N GLY A 78 -12.23 -12.36 6.63
CA GLY A 78 -11.49 -13.37 7.39
C GLY A 78 -10.04 -12.98 7.69
N SER A 79 -9.54 -11.89 7.09
CA SER A 79 -8.28 -11.26 7.51
C SER A 79 -8.36 -10.77 8.95
N ARG A 80 -7.19 -10.68 9.60
CA ARG A 80 -7.06 -10.22 10.99
C ARG A 80 -7.63 -8.82 11.17
N HIS A 81 -7.29 -7.92 10.24
CA HIS A 81 -7.81 -6.56 10.19
C HIS A 81 -8.65 -6.34 8.93
N PRO A 82 -9.74 -5.56 9.01
CA PRO A 82 -10.57 -5.26 7.84
C PRO A 82 -9.93 -4.26 6.87
N LYS A 83 -8.94 -3.46 7.29
CA LYS A 83 -8.30 -2.44 6.46
C LYS A 83 -6.78 -2.58 6.45
N ARG A 84 -6.15 -2.32 5.30
CA ARG A 84 -4.69 -2.38 5.15
C ARG A 84 -3.95 -1.38 6.05
N TRP A 85 -4.50 -0.19 6.28
CA TRP A 85 -3.90 0.78 7.20
C TRP A 85 -3.76 0.24 8.63
N GLN A 86 -4.60 -0.71 9.05
CA GLN A 86 -4.49 -1.39 10.35
C GLN A 86 -3.40 -2.46 10.35
N ASP A 87 -3.18 -3.16 9.23
CA ASP A 87 -2.00 -4.03 9.08
C ASP A 87 -0.72 -3.19 9.18
N ILE A 88 -0.72 -2.01 8.58
CA ILE A 88 0.40 -1.06 8.64
C ILE A 88 0.59 -0.53 10.05
N GLU A 89 -0.48 -0.19 10.77
CA GLU A 89 -0.42 0.20 12.18
C GLU A 89 0.29 -0.87 13.02
N GLU A 90 -0.07 -2.16 12.86
CA GLU A 90 0.59 -3.25 13.57
C GLU A 90 2.06 -3.45 13.17
N LEU A 91 2.41 -3.23 11.89
CA LEU A 91 3.80 -3.26 11.43
C LEU A 91 4.63 -2.14 12.09
N LEU A 92 4.09 -0.92 12.15
CA LEU A 92 4.73 0.23 12.79
C LEU A 92 4.91 -0.01 14.30
N GLU A 93 3.89 -0.55 14.98
CA GLU A 93 3.98 -0.94 16.39
C GLU A 93 5.07 -1.99 16.67
N ALA A 94 5.36 -2.86 15.70
CA ALA A 94 6.44 -3.84 15.77
C ALA A 94 7.85 -3.24 15.49
N GLY A 95 7.90 -1.96 15.11
CA GLY A 95 9.12 -1.22 14.75
C GLY A 95 9.60 -1.52 13.33
N ILE A 96 8.69 -1.82 12.40
CA ILE A 96 8.98 -2.02 10.99
C ILE A 96 8.57 -0.76 10.24
N ASP A 97 9.50 -0.11 9.54
CA ASP A 97 9.17 1.07 8.73
C ASP A 97 8.30 0.65 7.53
N VAL A 98 7.37 1.51 7.13
CA VAL A 98 6.45 1.23 6.02
C VAL A 98 6.48 2.35 4.99
N PHE A 99 6.68 2.00 3.73
CA PHE A 99 6.31 2.87 2.62
C PHE A 99 4.97 2.43 2.03
N THR A 100 4.10 3.40 1.80
CA THR A 100 2.75 3.15 1.26
C THR A 100 2.39 4.16 0.18
N THR A 101 1.28 3.93 -0.50
CA THR A 101 0.71 4.82 -1.50
C THR A 101 -0.77 5.01 -1.24
N VAL A 102 -1.27 6.22 -1.49
CA VAL A 102 -2.68 6.55 -1.34
C VAL A 102 -3.06 7.64 -2.33
N ASN A 103 -4.22 7.49 -2.97
CA ASN A 103 -4.84 8.59 -3.69
C ASN A 103 -5.64 9.45 -2.72
N VAL A 104 -5.53 10.77 -2.86
CA VAL A 104 -6.16 11.75 -1.95
C VAL A 104 -7.68 11.57 -1.80
N GLN A 105 -8.34 11.00 -2.81
CA GLN A 105 -9.78 10.71 -2.78
C GLN A 105 -10.23 9.74 -1.67
N HIS A 106 -9.30 8.99 -1.09
CA HIS A 106 -9.58 8.01 -0.05
C HIS A 106 -9.51 8.59 1.38
N LEU A 107 -9.09 9.85 1.55
CA LEU A 107 -9.12 10.48 2.87
C LEU A 107 -10.55 10.74 3.30
N GLU A 108 -10.88 10.40 4.54
CA GLU A 108 -12.26 10.46 5.04
C GLU A 108 -12.86 11.86 4.93
N SER A 109 -12.09 12.90 5.26
CA SER A 109 -12.50 14.31 5.16
C SER A 109 -12.85 14.76 3.74
N LEU A 110 -12.38 14.06 2.70
CA LEU A 110 -12.54 14.47 1.30
C LEU A 110 -13.67 13.74 0.57
N ASN A 111 -14.29 12.73 1.19
CA ASN A 111 -15.33 11.92 0.55
C ASN A 111 -16.50 12.75 0.01
N ASP A 112 -17.02 13.70 0.80
CA ASP A 112 -18.16 14.52 0.40
C ASP A 112 -17.82 15.44 -0.78
N VAL A 113 -16.61 16.00 -0.77
CA VAL A 113 -16.11 16.87 -1.86
C VAL A 113 -15.92 16.06 -3.14
N VAL A 114 -15.26 14.90 -3.04
CA VAL A 114 -15.04 14.00 -4.18
C VAL A 114 -16.37 13.52 -4.76
N SER A 115 -17.31 13.10 -3.90
CA SER A 115 -18.64 12.67 -4.33
C SER A 115 -19.43 13.82 -4.98
N GLY A 116 -19.31 15.04 -4.47
CA GLY A 116 -19.97 16.23 -5.04
C GLY A 116 -19.45 16.60 -6.43
N VAL A 117 -18.15 16.39 -6.69
CA VAL A 117 -17.51 16.71 -7.98
C VAL A 117 -17.69 15.58 -9.00
N THR A 118 -17.52 14.33 -8.58
CA THR A 118 -17.45 13.17 -9.50
C THR A 118 -18.78 12.40 -9.61
N GLY A 119 -19.68 12.56 -8.63
CA GLY A 119 -20.87 11.72 -8.49
C GLY A 119 -20.58 10.28 -8.03
N ILE A 120 -19.32 9.95 -7.73
CA ILE A 120 -18.89 8.61 -7.32
C ILE A 120 -18.65 8.60 -5.80
N GLN A 121 -19.28 7.65 -5.11
CA GLN A 121 -19.04 7.43 -3.69
C GLN A 121 -17.79 6.56 -3.50
N VAL A 122 -16.78 7.10 -2.83
CA VAL A 122 -15.59 6.34 -2.40
C VAL A 122 -15.94 5.52 -1.17
N ARG A 123 -15.74 4.20 -1.24
CA ARG A 123 -16.06 3.26 -0.15
C ARG A 123 -14.87 2.82 0.65
N GLU A 124 -13.69 2.90 0.04
CA GLU A 124 -12.43 2.54 0.66
C GLU A 124 -11.78 3.80 1.17
N THR A 125 -11.70 3.93 2.49
CA THR A 125 -11.26 5.17 3.14
C THR A 125 -10.12 4.92 4.11
N VAL A 126 -9.38 5.99 4.40
CA VAL A 126 -8.32 6.08 5.41
C VAL A 126 -8.68 7.22 6.37
N PRO A 127 -8.69 6.98 7.68
CA PRO A 127 -8.90 8.05 8.66
C PRO A 127 -7.82 9.13 8.54
N ASP A 128 -8.23 10.39 8.50
CA ASP A 128 -7.29 11.53 8.46
C ASP A 128 -6.22 11.46 9.56
N PRO A 129 -6.53 11.12 10.84
CA PRO A 129 -5.50 11.04 11.88
C PRO A 129 -4.41 10.01 11.61
N PHE A 130 -4.72 8.92 10.90
CA PHE A 130 -3.72 7.93 10.52
C PHE A 130 -2.79 8.49 9.43
N PHE A 131 -3.35 9.19 8.45
CA PHE A 131 -2.58 9.85 7.40
C PHE A 131 -1.70 10.99 7.97
N ASP A 132 -2.28 11.81 8.85
CA ASP A 132 -1.60 12.96 9.48
C ASP A 132 -0.45 12.54 10.40
N ALA A 133 -0.44 11.29 10.87
CA ALA A 133 0.63 10.73 11.70
C ALA A 133 1.84 10.26 10.89
N ALA A 134 1.81 10.30 9.56
CA ALA A 134 2.94 9.90 8.73
C ALA A 134 4.17 10.79 8.96
N ASP A 135 5.35 10.17 9.13
CA ASP A 135 6.61 10.90 9.33
C ASP A 135 7.04 11.71 8.10
N ASP A 136 6.72 11.24 6.90
CA ASP A 136 7.02 11.90 5.63
C ASP A 136 5.89 11.66 4.61
N VAL A 137 5.57 12.70 3.84
CA VAL A 137 4.56 12.67 2.79
C VAL A 137 5.13 13.29 1.52
N VAL A 138 5.26 12.48 0.48
CA VAL A 138 5.70 12.93 -0.85
C VAL A 138 4.50 13.02 -1.79
N LEU A 139 4.15 14.24 -2.20
CA LEU A 139 3.14 14.47 -3.22
C LEU A 139 3.68 14.07 -4.60
N VAL A 140 2.98 13.13 -5.25
CA VAL A 140 3.22 12.79 -6.66
C VAL A 140 2.14 13.48 -7.49
N ASP A 141 2.53 14.49 -8.25
CA ASP A 141 1.62 15.24 -9.14
C ASP A 141 1.86 14.85 -10.60
N LEU A 142 0.77 14.81 -11.36
CA LEU A 142 0.78 14.56 -12.79
C LEU A 142 -0.34 15.39 -13.45
N PRO A 143 -0.05 16.15 -14.52
CA PRO A 143 -1.06 16.89 -15.25
C PRO A 143 -2.20 15.98 -15.72
N PRO A 144 -3.48 16.42 -15.68
CA PRO A 144 -4.61 15.59 -16.08
C PRO A 144 -4.55 15.05 -17.51
N ASP A 145 -3.94 15.79 -18.43
CA ASP A 145 -3.79 15.36 -19.83
C ASP A 145 -2.73 14.26 -19.98
N ASP A 146 -1.68 14.31 -19.16
CA ASP A 146 -0.66 13.26 -19.12
C ASP A 146 -1.23 11.98 -18.47
N LEU A 147 -2.11 12.11 -17.48
CA LEU A 147 -2.79 10.96 -16.86
C LEU A 147 -3.69 10.20 -17.86
N ARG A 148 -4.32 10.90 -18.81
CA ARG A 148 -5.23 10.30 -19.81
C ARG A 148 -4.50 9.55 -20.92
N SER A 149 -3.21 9.78 -21.09
CA SER A 149 -2.42 9.22 -22.19
C SER A 149 -1.52 8.06 -21.77
N GLY A 150 -1.49 7.72 -20.47
CA GLY A 150 -0.72 6.61 -19.87
C GLY A 150 -1.45 5.28 -19.78
#